data_AF-A0A2J0MW77-F1
#
_entry.id   AF-A0A2J0MW77-F1
#
_cell.length_a   1.000
_cell.length_b   1.000
_cell.length_c   1.000
_cell.angle_alpha   90.00
_cell.angle_beta   90.00
_cell.angle_gamma   90.00
#
_symmetry.space_group_name_H-M   'P 1'
#
loop_
_entity.id
_entity.type
_entity.pdbx_description
1 polymer ?
#
loop_
_entity_poly.entity_id
_entity_poly.type
_entity_poly.pdbx_seq_one_letter_code
_entity_poly.pdbx_strand_id
1 'polypeptide(L)'
;GFPGHILVKYNEEMILDPFYDGRLVDIDDLQEILDVNFGGELEFQPEYLDEVKPEQILVRMTRNLKNSYVQSFVYDKALRCVNMVLAIEPESPEDIRDKGILEERLLNSESALK
;
A
#
# COMPACT_ATOMS: atom_id res chain seq x y z
N GLY A 1 -9.16 -0.09 7.81
CA GLY A 1 -8.01 -0.74 7.15
C GLY A 1 -6.73 -0.35 7.86
N PHE A 2 -5.97 -1.32 8.34
CA PHE A 2 -4.92 -1.06 9.33
C PHE A 2 -3.68 -0.36 8.73
N PRO A 3 -3.18 0.73 9.33
CA PRO A 3 -2.01 1.44 8.85
C PRO A 3 -0.75 0.57 8.85
N GLY A 4 0.00 0.57 7.74
CA GLY A 4 1.31 -0.09 7.66
C GLY A 4 1.28 -1.63 7.60
N HIS A 5 0.19 -2.28 8.00
CA HIS A 5 0.11 -3.75 8.12
C HIS A 5 -1.16 -4.35 7.50
N ILE A 6 -1.18 -5.65 7.19
CA ILE A 6 -2.40 -6.37 6.78
C ILE A 6 -2.82 -7.28 7.91
N LEU A 7 -4.09 -7.18 8.29
CA LEU A 7 -4.71 -8.00 9.31
C LEU A 7 -5.93 -8.70 8.71
N VAL A 8 -6.26 -9.86 9.25
CA VAL A 8 -7.43 -10.65 8.86
C VAL A 8 -8.40 -10.70 10.04
N LYS A 9 -9.67 -10.38 9.78
CA LYS A 9 -10.75 -10.55 10.75
C LYS A 9 -11.42 -11.91 10.53
N TYR A 10 -11.61 -12.68 11.59
CA TYR A 10 -12.29 -13.98 11.58
C TYR A 10 -13.41 -13.99 12.64
N ASN A 11 -14.61 -14.41 12.26
CA ASN A 11 -15.80 -14.44 13.13
C ASN A 11 -16.04 -13.13 13.92
N GLU A 12 -15.89 -11.98 13.26
CA GLU A 12 -16.13 -10.61 13.77
C GLU A 12 -15.22 -10.11 14.89
N GLU A 13 -14.74 -10.98 15.79
CA GLU A 13 -13.98 -10.59 16.98
C GLU A 13 -12.49 -10.95 16.91
N MET A 14 -12.11 -11.98 16.16
CA MET A 14 -10.72 -12.43 16.12
C MET A 14 -9.93 -11.68 15.06
N ILE A 15 -8.88 -11.01 15.49
CA ILE A 15 -7.89 -10.39 14.60
C ILE A 15 -6.68 -11.31 14.52
N LEU A 16 -6.29 -11.64 13.29
CA LEU A 16 -5.19 -12.53 12.98
C LEU A 16 -4.13 -11.79 12.16
N ASP A 17 -2.87 -12.03 12.49
CA ASP A 17 -1.74 -11.58 11.71
C ASP A 17 -1.30 -12.69 10.72
N PRO A 18 -1.56 -12.53 9.40
CA PRO A 18 -1.22 -13.53 8.42
C PRO A 18 0.29 -13.66 8.17
N PHE A 19 1.12 -12.71 8.62
CA PHE A 19 2.57 -12.76 8.42
C PHE A 19 3.31 -13.49 9.55
N TYR A 20 2.63 -13.74 10.67
CA TYR A 20 3.16 -14.42 11.84
C TYR A 20 2.33 -15.68 12.14
N ASP A 21 2.23 -16.56 11.15
CA ASP A 21 1.55 -17.87 11.23
C ASP A 21 0.08 -17.80 11.70
N GLY A 22 -0.61 -16.70 11.45
CA GLY A 22 -2.00 -16.51 11.87
C GLY A 22 -2.14 -16.28 13.37
N ARG A 23 -1.12 -15.72 14.03
CA ARG A 23 -1.16 -15.33 15.45
C ARG A 23 -2.38 -14.44 15.73
N LEU A 24 -3.05 -14.70 16.86
CA LEU A 24 -4.07 -13.81 17.42
C LEU A 24 -3.43 -12.52 17.94
N VAL A 25 -4.05 -11.39 17.58
CA VAL A 25 -3.57 -10.04 17.87
C VAL A 25 -4.59 -9.35 18.77
N ASP A 26 -4.14 -8.83 19.91
CA ASP A 26 -4.95 -7.97 20.78
C ASP A 26 -4.64 -6.48 20.58
N ILE A 27 -5.26 -5.61 21.37
CA ILE A 27 -5.10 -4.15 21.22
C ILE A 27 -3.67 -3.70 21.51
N ASP A 28 -2.99 -4.33 22.48
CA ASP A 28 -1.62 -3.98 22.84
C ASP A 28 -0.66 -4.37 21.71
N ASP A 29 -0.87 -5.55 21.11
CA ASP A 29 -0.15 -5.99 19.91
C ASP A 29 -0.39 -5.04 18.72
N LEU A 30 -1.63 -4.58 18.51
CA LEU A 30 -1.94 -3.61 17.45
C LEU A 30 -1.20 -2.29 17.67
N GLN A 31 -1.15 -1.79 18.90
CA GLN A 31 -0.39 -0.58 19.23
C GLN A 31 1.10 -0.79 18.97
N GLU A 32 1.67 -1.95 19.34
CA GLU A 32 3.08 -2.26 19.07
C GLU A 32 3.40 -2.24 17.56
N ILE A 33 2.51 -2.76 16.72
CA ILE A 33 2.67 -2.70 15.26
C ILE A 33 2.68 -1.24 14.76
N LEU A 34 1.84 -0.36 15.33
CA LEU A 34 1.84 1.06 14.98
C LEU A 34 3.13 1.74 15.46
N ASP A 35 3.59 1.44 16.67
CA ASP A 35 4.81 2.01 17.24
C ASP A 35 6.03 1.66 16.40
N VAL A 36 6.14 0.41 15.95
CA VAL A 36 7.23 -0.05 15.09
C VAL A 36 7.21 0.65 13.72
N ASN A 37 6.02 0.84 13.13
CA ASN A 37 5.89 1.40 11.78
C ASN A 37 5.92 2.93 11.73
N PHE A 38 5.48 3.60 12.80
CA PHE A 38 5.24 5.05 12.85
C PHE A 38 5.97 5.74 14.02
N GLY A 39 6.90 5.05 14.70
CA GLY A 39 7.74 5.65 15.75
C GLY A 39 6.98 6.08 17.00
N GLY A 40 5.82 5.48 17.27
CA GLY A 40 4.96 5.82 18.41
C GLY A 40 4.16 7.13 18.25
N GLU A 41 4.14 7.71 17.06
CA GLU A 41 3.39 8.95 16.79
C GLU A 41 1.90 8.70 16.49
N LEU A 42 1.49 7.43 16.37
CA LEU A 42 0.15 7.05 15.96
C LEU A 42 -0.49 6.12 17.00
N GLU A 43 -1.54 6.62 17.66
CA GLU A 43 -2.37 5.83 18.57
C GLU A 43 -3.37 4.96 17.80
N PHE A 44 -3.63 3.76 18.31
CA PHE A 44 -4.64 2.87 17.77
C PHE A 44 -6.04 3.50 17.83
N GLN A 45 -6.77 3.36 16.72
CA GLN A 45 -8.17 3.77 16.60
C GLN A 45 -8.99 2.58 16.07
N PRO A 46 -10.20 2.30 16.61
CA PRO A 46 -11.03 1.17 16.18
C PRO A 46 -11.31 1.13 14.67
N GLU A 47 -11.42 2.28 14.02
CA GLU A 47 -11.66 2.46 12.58
C GLU A 47 -10.52 1.86 11.72
N TYR A 48 -9.34 1.66 12.29
CA TYR A 48 -8.26 0.95 11.61
C TYR A 48 -8.61 -0.51 11.32
N LEU A 49 -9.52 -1.10 12.09
CA LEU A 49 -10.03 -2.46 11.87
C LEU A 49 -11.26 -2.51 10.93
N ASP A 50 -11.65 -1.38 10.35
CA ASP A 50 -12.69 -1.36 9.32
C ASP A 50 -12.27 -2.17 8.10
N GLU A 51 -13.23 -2.88 7.53
CA GLU A 51 -13.03 -3.66 6.32
C GLU A 51 -12.48 -2.79 5.19
N VAL A 52 -11.51 -3.35 4.48
CA VAL A 52 -10.96 -2.74 3.27
C VAL A 52 -11.69 -3.26 2.06
N LYS A 53 -11.96 -2.37 1.11
CA LYS A 53 -12.55 -2.76 -0.17
C LYS A 53 -11.52 -3.53 -1.02
N PRO A 54 -11.95 -4.44 -1.90
CA PRO A 54 -11.05 -5.17 -2.80
C PRO A 54 -10.13 -4.25 -3.61
N GLU A 55 -10.63 -3.09 -4.04
CA GLU A 55 -9.86 -2.09 -4.79
C GLU A 55 -8.69 -1.55 -3.98
N GLN A 56 -8.85 -1.34 -2.67
CA GLN A 56 -7.78 -0.86 -1.79
C GLN A 56 -6.67 -1.91 -1.64
N ILE A 57 -7.04 -3.20 -1.61
CA ILE A 57 -6.07 -4.31 -1.62
C ILE A 57 -5.29 -4.30 -2.94
N LEU A 58 -5.99 -4.20 -4.07
CA LEU A 58 -5.36 -4.15 -5.40
C LEU A 58 -4.39 -2.97 -5.52
N VAL A 59 -4.79 -1.78 -5.10
CA VAL A 59 -3.94 -0.59 -5.10
C VAL A 59 -2.71 -0.80 -4.22
N ARG A 60 -2.87 -1.29 -2.98
CA ARG A 60 -1.74 -1.56 -2.07
C ARG A 60 -0.75 -2.56 -2.66
N MET A 61 -1.24 -3.69 -3.16
CA MET A 61 -0.38 -4.72 -3.76
C MET A 61 0.32 -4.22 -5.03
N THR A 62 -0.37 -3.41 -5.83
CA THR A 62 0.21 -2.83 -7.05
C THR A 62 1.26 -1.77 -6.73
N ARG A 63 1.07 -0.93 -5.71
CA ARG A 63 2.09 0.01 -5.23
C ARG A 63 3.31 -0.71 -4.66
N ASN A 64 3.13 -1.82 -3.95
CA ASN A 64 4.25 -2.66 -3.49
C ASN A 64 5.05 -3.20 -4.68
N LEU A 65 4.37 -3.70 -5.71
CA LEU A 65 5.01 -4.22 -6.92
C LEU A 65 5.73 -3.12 -7.71
N LYS A 66 5.11 -1.93 -7.84
CA LYS A 66 5.75 -0.73 -8.40
C LYS A 66 7.08 -0.47 -7.70
N ASN A 67 7.08 -0.39 -6.37
CA ASN A 67 8.26 -0.07 -5.59
C ASN A 67 9.38 -1.10 -5.79
N SER A 68 9.03 -2.39 -5.79
CA SER A 68 9.99 -3.48 -6.07
C SER A 68 10.61 -3.36 -7.47
N TYR A 69 9.81 -3.03 -8.50
CA TYR A 69 10.33 -2.82 -9.85
C TYR A 69 11.20 -1.57 -9.97
N VAL A 70 10.84 -0.47 -9.29
CA VAL A 70 11.67 0.75 -9.23
C VAL A 70 13.02 0.44 -8.61
N GLN A 71 13.05 -0.26 -7.47
CA GLN A 71 14.28 -0.66 -6.78
C GLN A 71 15.15 -1.58 -7.64
N SER A 72 14.54 -2.34 -8.53
CA SER A 72 15.23 -3.25 -9.46
C SER A 72 15.57 -2.60 -10.81
N PHE A 73 15.35 -1.28 -10.97
CA PHE A 73 15.56 -0.53 -12.22
C PHE A 73 14.72 -1.04 -13.42
N VAL A 74 13.63 -1.77 -13.17
CA VAL A 74 12.72 -2.32 -14.19
C VAL A 74 11.56 -1.36 -14.43
N TYR A 75 11.85 -0.22 -15.05
CA TYR A 75 10.92 0.93 -15.10
C TYR A 75 9.70 0.72 -15.98
N ASP A 76 9.79 -0.10 -17.02
CA ASP A 76 8.66 -0.47 -17.89
C ASP A 76 7.55 -1.18 -17.08
N LYS A 77 7.93 -2.11 -16.20
CA LYS A 77 6.99 -2.81 -15.32
C LYS A 77 6.50 -1.91 -14.19
N ALA A 78 7.35 -1.05 -13.65
CA ALA A 78 6.92 -0.05 -12.67
C ALA A 78 5.84 0.88 -13.27
N LEU A 79 6.03 1.36 -14.50
CA LEU A 79 5.08 2.21 -15.21
C LEU A 79 3.75 1.48 -15.44
N ARG A 80 3.80 0.20 -15.80
CA ARG A 80 2.60 -0.63 -15.91
C ARG A 80 1.84 -0.70 -14.57
N CYS A 81 2.55 -0.84 -13.45
CA CYS A 81 1.94 -0.83 -12.12
C CYS A 81 1.27 0.51 -11.80
N VAL A 82 1.95 1.63 -12.07
CA VAL A 82 1.37 2.96 -11.88
C VAL A 82 0.10 3.15 -12.71
N ASN A 83 0.10 2.75 -13.98
CA ASN A 83 -1.09 2.84 -14.82
C ASN A 83 -2.26 1.98 -14.30
N MET A 84 -1.99 0.81 -13.70
CA MET A 84 -3.03 0.00 -13.05
C MET A 84 -3.61 0.70 -11.81
N VAL A 85 -2.77 1.35 -11.00
CA VAL A 85 -3.24 2.15 -9.85
C VAL A 85 -4.10 3.32 -10.34
N LEU A 86 -3.64 4.09 -11.33
CA LEU A 86 -4.39 5.23 -11.88
C LEU A 86 -5.69 4.82 -12.60
N ALA A 87 -5.83 3.55 -13.02
CA ALA A 87 -7.11 3.05 -13.53
C ALA A 87 -8.16 2.89 -12.42
N ILE A 88 -7.73 2.70 -11.17
CA ILE A 88 -8.59 2.55 -9.99
C ILE A 88 -8.74 3.89 -9.25
N GLU A 89 -7.64 4.64 -9.10
CA GLU A 89 -7.56 5.94 -8.43
C GLU A 89 -6.98 7.01 -9.39
N PRO A 90 -7.79 7.51 -10.34
CA PRO A 90 -7.30 8.40 -11.40
C PRO A 90 -6.68 9.72 -10.91
N GLU A 91 -7.15 10.20 -9.75
CA GLU A 91 -6.77 11.48 -9.17
C GLU A 91 -5.66 11.35 -8.10
N SER A 92 -5.00 10.18 -8.00
CA SER A 92 -3.91 9.98 -7.02
C SER A 92 -2.71 10.89 -7.36
N PRO A 93 -2.42 11.94 -6.57
CA PRO A 93 -1.35 12.87 -6.92
C PRO A 93 0.04 12.21 -6.89
N GLU A 94 0.22 11.26 -5.97
CA GLU A 94 1.47 10.51 -5.84
C GLU A 94 1.72 9.64 -7.06
N ASP A 95 0.71 8.91 -7.55
CA ASP A 95 0.88 8.02 -8.69
C ASP A 95 0.95 8.80 -10.02
N ILE A 96 0.29 9.95 -10.13
CA ILE A 96 0.46 10.88 -11.27
C ILE A 96 1.91 11.37 -11.32
N ARG A 97 2.44 11.87 -10.20
CA ARG A 97 3.84 12.31 -10.10
C ARG A 97 4.80 11.17 -10.45
N ASP A 98 4.59 10.00 -9.87
CA ASP A 98 5.46 8.84 -10.09
C ASP A 98 5.41 8.37 -11.55
N LYS A 99 4.26 8.47 -12.23
CA LYS A 99 4.15 8.23 -13.67
C LYS A 99 5.08 9.14 -14.46
N GLY A 100 5.04 10.45 -14.19
CA GLY A 100 5.90 11.41 -14.87
C GLY A 100 7.40 11.09 -14.70
N ILE A 101 7.81 10.75 -13.48
CA ILE A 101 9.20 10.35 -13.17
C ILE A 101 9.58 9.08 -13.95
N LEU A 102 8.69 8.08 -14.02
CA LEU A 102 8.98 6.83 -14.73
C LEU A 102 9.05 7.02 -16.25
N GLU A 103 8.16 7.83 -16.83
CA GLU A 103 8.20 8.20 -18.25
C GLU A 103 9.51 8.94 -18.58
N GLU A 104 9.97 9.85 -17.72
CA GLU A 104 11.25 10.54 -17.87
C GLU A 104 12.44 9.58 -17.85
N ARG A 105 12.47 8.64 -16.89
CA ARG A 105 13.50 7.58 -16.83
C ARG A 105 13.51 6.65 -18.05
N LEU A 106 12.36 6.50 -18.71
CA LEU A 106 12.20 5.75 -19.95
C LEU A 106 12.46 6.61 -21.21
N LEU A 107 12.88 7.87 -21.04
CA LEU A 107 13.15 8.83 -22.11
C LEU A 107 11.90 9.23 -22.92
N ASN A 108 10.71 9.11 -22.33
CA ASN A 108 9.42 9.48 -22.91
C ASN A 108 8.99 10.90 -22.48
N SER A 109 9.79 11.91 -22.81
CA SER A 109 9.61 13.28 -22.27
C SER A 109 8.25 13.92 -22.56
N GLU A 110 7.61 13.61 -23.69
CA GLU A 110 6.27 14.13 -24.00
C GLU A 110 5.18 13.59 -23.07
N SER A 111 5.28 12.32 -22.68
CA SER A 111 4.35 11.69 -21.73
C SER A 111 4.64 12.13 -20.30
N ALA A 112 5.90 12.43 -19.97
CA ALA A 112 6.32 12.82 -18.63
C ALA A 112 5.73 14.17 -18.14
N LEU A 113 5.34 15.04 -19.07
CA LEU A 113 4.80 16.39 -18.78
C LEU A 113 3.26 16.44 -18.76
N LYS A 114 2.59 15.32 -19.01
CA LYS A 114 1.13 15.20 -18.98
C LYS A 114 0.67 14.67 -17.64
#